data_AF-A0A192ETU5-F1
#
_entry.id   AF-A0A192ETU5-F1
#
_cell.length_a   1.000
_cell.length_b   1.000
_cell.length_c   1.000
_cell.angle_alpha   90.00
_cell.angle_beta   90.00
_cell.angle_gamma   90.00
#
_symmetry.space_group_name_H-M   'P 1'
#
loop_
_entity.id
_entity.type
_entity.pdbx_description
1 polymer ?
#
loop_
_entity_poly.entity_id
_entity_poly.type
_entity_poly.pdbx_seq_one_letter_code
_entity_poly.pdbx_strand_id
1 'polypeptide(L)'
;MDIWPEFQRDLEMYRDVVLSIKRNLRLYEECIESLVHQIGSTNFDNAQPLFDDLFRMQSELATMLYKYEYKPGKRIQDLIYHLDRDDFYSRKYWHKKFSDGLAWPE
;
A
#
# COMPACT_ATOMS: atom_id res chain seq x y z
N MET A 1 -43.08 -4.85 8.44
CA MET A 1 -42.33 -4.71 7.18
C MET A 1 -41.17 -5.68 7.29
N ASP A 2 -41.12 -6.68 6.42
CA ASP A 2 -40.00 -7.63 6.41
C ASP A 2 -38.84 -7.01 5.63
N ILE A 3 -37.85 -6.51 6.35
CA ILE A 3 -36.66 -5.84 5.79
C ILE A 3 -35.57 -6.85 5.39
N TRP A 4 -35.77 -8.13 5.70
CA TRP A 4 -34.76 -9.16 5.50
C TRP A 4 -34.27 -9.28 4.05
N PRO A 5 -35.13 -9.25 3.01
CA PRO A 5 -34.65 -9.42 1.63
C PRO A 5 -33.74 -8.29 1.15
N GLU A 6 -33.96 -7.05 1.60
CA GLU A 6 -33.11 -5.91 1.29
C GLU A 6 -31.77 -6.02 2.03
N PHE A 7 -31.82 -6.31 3.33
CA PHE A 7 -30.62 -6.46 4.13
C PHE A 7 -29.75 -7.63 3.67
N GLN A 8 -30.35 -8.75 3.26
CA GLN A 8 -29.61 -9.89 2.71
C GLN A 8 -28.84 -9.50 1.43
N ARG A 9 -29.46 -8.73 0.53
CA ARG A 9 -28.80 -8.24 -0.69
C ARG A 9 -27.62 -7.34 -0.36
N ASP A 10 -27.77 -6.46 0.62
CA ASP A 10 -26.68 -5.58 1.07
C ASP A 10 -25.52 -6.39 1.64
N LEU A 11 -25.78 -7.46 2.41
CA LEU A 11 -24.75 -8.36 2.93
C LEU A 11 -24.02 -9.15 1.84
N GLU A 12 -24.74 -9.61 0.82
CA GLU A 12 -24.15 -10.30 -0.33
C GLU A 12 -23.23 -9.35 -1.12
N MET A 13 -23.70 -8.13 -1.39
CA MET A 13 -22.90 -7.08 -2.04
C MET A 13 -21.68 -6.72 -1.20
N TYR A 14 -21.85 -6.52 0.11
CA TYR A 14 -20.74 -6.24 1.03
C TYR A 14 -19.67 -7.34 0.98
N ARG A 15 -20.08 -8.62 1.04
CA ARG A 15 -19.16 -9.76 0.97
C ARG A 15 -18.33 -9.72 -0.30
N ASP A 16 -18.98 -9.52 -1.44
CA ASP A 16 -18.31 -9.58 -2.75
C ASP A 16 -17.35 -8.38 -2.93
N VAL A 17 -17.75 -7.19 -2.48
CA VAL A 17 -16.90 -5.99 -2.49
C VAL A 17 -15.69 -6.16 -1.56
N VAL A 18 -15.87 -6.69 -0.35
CA VAL A 18 -14.77 -6.95 0.59
C VAL A 18 -13.74 -7.92 0.00
N LEU A 19 -14.18 -8.97 -0.68
CA LEU A 19 -13.29 -9.90 -1.37
C LEU A 19 -12.51 -9.22 -2.49
N SER A 20 -13.17 -8.36 -3.27
CA SER A 20 -12.53 -7.56 -4.32
C SER A 20 -11.45 -6.62 -3.75
N ILE A 21 -11.76 -5.91 -2.65
CA ILE A 21 -10.80 -5.02 -1.96
C ILE A 21 -9.58 -5.81 -1.49
N LYS A 22 -9.79 -6.98 -0.84
CA LYS A 22 -8.68 -7.85 -0.39
C LYS A 22 -7.77 -8.28 -1.55
N ARG A 23 -8.36 -8.63 -2.70
CA ARG A 23 -7.58 -8.97 -3.89
C ARG A 23 -6.76 -7.78 -4.40
N ASN A 24 -7.36 -6.59 -4.45
CA ASN A 24 -6.65 -5.39 -4.88
C ASN A 24 -5.52 -5.02 -3.92
N LEU A 25 -5.72 -5.17 -2.61
CA LEU A 25 -4.67 -4.96 -1.62
C LEU A 25 -3.47 -5.89 -1.84
N ARG A 26 -3.73 -7.17 -2.14
CA ARG A 26 -2.65 -8.10 -2.48
C ARG A 26 -1.88 -7.66 -3.73
N LEU A 27 -2.56 -7.11 -4.74
CA LEU A 27 -1.89 -6.57 -5.94
C LEU A 27 -1.03 -5.34 -5.59
N TYR A 28 -1.48 -4.47 -4.69
CA TYR A 28 -0.66 -3.38 -4.17
C TYR A 28 0.59 -3.92 -3.47
N GLU A 29 0.46 -4.94 -2.61
CA GLU A 29 1.60 -5.56 -1.92
C GLU A 29 2.62 -6.11 -2.93
N GLU A 30 2.17 -6.87 -3.93
CA GLU A 30 3.03 -7.44 -4.98
C GLU A 30 3.75 -6.35 -5.81
N CYS A 31 3.04 -5.27 -6.17
CA CYS A 31 3.62 -4.13 -6.86
C CYS A 31 4.66 -3.39 -6.02
N ILE A 32 4.38 -3.17 -4.74
CA ILE A 32 5.28 -2.48 -3.82
C ILE A 32 6.54 -3.31 -3.57
N GLU A 33 6.41 -4.63 -3.36
CA GLU A 33 7.57 -5.53 -3.22
C GLU A 33 8.48 -5.47 -4.44
N SER A 34 7.89 -5.46 -5.65
CA SER A 34 8.62 -5.28 -6.90
C SER A 34 9.33 -3.92 -6.97
N LEU A 35 8.66 -2.83 -6.59
CA LEU A 35 9.26 -1.49 -6.54
C LEU A 35 10.42 -1.42 -5.56
N VAL A 36 10.25 -1.92 -4.33
CA VAL A 36 11.29 -1.96 -3.30
C VAL A 36 12.53 -2.71 -3.80
N HIS A 37 12.33 -3.87 -4.44
CA HIS A 37 13.44 -4.64 -5.01
C HIS A 37 14.16 -3.89 -6.14
N GLN A 38 13.42 -3.24 -7.04
CA GLN A 38 13.99 -2.45 -8.13
C GLN A 38 14.76 -1.22 -7.61
N ILE A 39 14.23 -0.54 -6.58
CA ILE A 39 14.90 0.59 -5.92
C ILE A 39 16.23 0.13 -5.31
N GLY A 40 16.22 -0.99 -4.58
CA GLY A 40 17.42 -1.53 -3.94
C GLY A 40 18.50 -1.97 -4.93
N SER A 41 18.10 -2.39 -6.14
CA SER A 41 18.99 -2.89 -7.19
C SER A 41 19.49 -1.81 -8.16
N THR A 42 19.00 -0.57 -8.04
CA THR A 42 19.32 0.56 -8.90
C THR A 42 20.11 1.61 -8.13
N ASN A 43 20.93 2.42 -8.79
CA ASN A 43 21.58 3.55 -8.12
C ASN A 43 20.54 4.61 -7.68
N PHE A 44 20.90 5.41 -6.68
CA PHE A 44 19.96 6.37 -6.07
C PHE A 44 19.35 7.37 -7.08
N ASP A 45 20.16 7.88 -8.01
CA ASP A 45 19.72 8.90 -8.97
C ASP A 45 18.72 8.32 -9.98
N ASN A 46 18.92 7.08 -10.42
CA ASN A 46 18.02 6.39 -11.33
C ASN A 46 16.80 5.78 -10.63
N ALA A 47 16.84 5.63 -9.30
CA ALA A 47 15.72 5.11 -8.51
C ALA A 47 14.66 6.18 -8.19
N GLN A 48 14.89 7.46 -8.51
CA GLN A 48 13.93 8.53 -8.19
C GLN A 48 12.52 8.31 -8.77
N PRO A 49 12.34 7.89 -10.03
CA PRO A 49 11.00 7.60 -10.56
C PRO A 49 10.32 6.43 -9.86
N LEU A 50 11.09 5.44 -9.40
CA LEU A 50 10.56 4.30 -8.65
C LEU A 50 10.07 4.72 -7.26
N PHE A 51 10.76 5.69 -6.63
CA PHE A 51 10.27 6.31 -5.41
C PHE A 51 8.98 7.09 -5.64
N ASP A 52 8.87 7.84 -6.74
CA ASP A 52 7.63 8.57 -7.07
C ASP A 52 6.43 7.60 -7.17
N ASP A 53 6.63 6.44 -7.81
CA ASP A 53 5.63 5.38 -7.88
C ASP A 53 5.29 4.79 -6.51
N LEU A 54 6.31 4.52 -5.68
CA LEU A 54 6.15 3.98 -4.33
C LEU A 54 5.34 4.94 -3.43
N PHE A 55 5.68 6.23 -3.42
CA PHE A 55 4.97 7.23 -2.61
C PHE A 55 3.57 7.52 -3.14
N ARG A 56 3.36 7.46 -4.46
CA ARG A 56 2.00 7.51 -5.02
C ARG A 56 1.15 6.35 -4.48
N MET A 57 1.64 5.11 -4.53
CA MET A 57 0.91 3.96 -4.01
C MET A 57 0.67 4.06 -2.50
N GLN A 58 1.66 4.53 -1.74
CA GLN A 58 1.48 4.79 -0.31
C GLN A 58 0.36 5.80 -0.04
N SER A 59 0.28 6.88 -0.81
CA SER A 59 -0.75 7.93 -0.67
C SER A 59 -2.16 7.41 -1.01
N GLU A 60 -2.27 6.55 -2.02
CA GLU A 60 -3.51 5.85 -2.35
C GLU A 60 -3.97 4.94 -1.20
N LEU A 61 -3.05 4.19 -0.60
CA LEU A 61 -3.31 3.34 0.57
C LEU A 61 -3.63 4.15 1.84
N ALA A 62 -2.97 5.28 2.05
CA ALA A 62 -3.28 6.21 3.13
C ALA A 62 -4.69 6.80 2.96
N THR A 63 -5.09 7.11 1.73
CA THR A 63 -6.47 7.55 1.43
C THR A 63 -7.49 6.48 1.81
N MET A 64 -7.23 5.21 1.49
CA MET A 64 -8.07 4.09 1.93
C MET A 64 -8.20 4.04 3.47
N LEU A 65 -7.09 4.19 4.21
CA LEU A 65 -7.09 4.16 5.67
C LEU A 65 -7.81 5.35 6.30
N TYR A 66 -7.50 6.57 5.87
CA TYR A 66 -7.94 7.79 6.55
C TYR A 66 -9.22 8.39 5.99
N LYS A 67 -9.43 8.35 4.67
CA LYS A 67 -10.63 8.93 4.03
C LYS A 67 -11.80 7.94 3.99
N TYR A 68 -11.52 6.68 3.68
CA TYR A 68 -12.55 5.64 3.58
C TYR A 68 -12.67 4.78 4.83
N GLU A 69 -11.85 5.05 5.85
CA GLU A 69 -11.84 4.35 7.15
C GLU A 69 -11.70 2.81 7.03
N TYR A 70 -11.19 2.33 5.89
CA TYR A 70 -10.95 0.91 5.68
C TYR A 70 -9.64 0.53 6.37
N LYS A 71 -9.73 -0.31 7.39
CA LYS A 71 -8.56 -0.75 8.16
C LYS A 71 -7.88 -1.94 7.46
N PRO A 72 -6.73 -1.75 6.80
CA PRO A 72 -6.02 -2.86 6.18
C PRO A 72 -5.26 -3.67 7.25
N GLY A 73 -4.63 -4.77 6.82
CA GLY A 73 -3.73 -5.53 7.69
C GLY A 73 -2.53 -4.71 8.16
N LYS A 74 -1.88 -5.15 9.24
CA LYS A 74 -0.74 -4.46 9.86
C LYS A 74 0.37 -4.10 8.86
N ARG A 75 0.71 -5.01 7.95
CA ARG A 75 1.73 -4.82 6.90
C ARG A 75 1.55 -3.53 6.09
N ILE A 76 0.33 -3.23 5.67
CA ILE A 76 -0.01 -2.01 4.93
C ILE A 76 -0.01 -0.79 5.86
N GLN A 77 -0.46 -0.95 7.11
CA GLN A 77 -0.43 0.15 8.09
C GLN A 77 1.01 0.58 8.41
N ASP A 78 1.91 -0.39 8.60
CA ASP A 78 3.33 -0.16 8.83
C ASP A 78 3.95 0.58 7.61
N LEU A 79 3.63 0.14 6.39
CA LEU A 79 4.05 0.83 5.17
C LEU A 79 3.59 2.28 5.11
N ILE A 80 2.30 2.54 5.38
CA ILE A 80 1.73 3.90 5.38
C ILE A 80 2.48 4.78 6.39
N TYR A 81 2.72 4.26 7.59
CA TYR A 81 3.41 4.98 8.66
C TYR A 81 4.87 5.27 8.33
N HIS A 82 5.61 4.29 7.83
CA HIS A 82 7.04 4.39 7.58
C HIS A 82 7.40 5.21 6.34
N LEU A 83 6.50 5.26 5.35
CA LEU A 83 6.66 6.02 4.11
C LEU A 83 5.82 7.32 4.09
N ASP A 84 5.43 7.87 5.24
CA ASP A 84 4.65 9.11 5.30
C ASP A 84 5.44 10.36 4.83
N ARG A 85 6.76 10.32 4.98
CA ARG A 85 7.64 11.44 4.62
C ARG A 85 8.32 11.18 3.28
N ASP A 86 7.97 11.98 2.28
CA ASP A 86 8.63 12.01 0.97
C ASP A 86 9.55 13.25 0.83
N ASP A 87 10.80 13.09 1.23
CA ASP A 87 11.87 14.05 0.95
C ASP A 87 13.20 13.37 0.60
N PHE A 88 14.17 14.18 0.16
CA PHE A 88 15.48 13.68 -0.26
C PHE A 88 16.19 12.81 0.78
N TYR A 89 16.10 13.14 2.07
CA TYR A 89 16.78 12.38 3.13
C TYR A 89 16.05 11.06 3.42
N SER A 90 14.72 11.08 3.42
CA SER A 90 13.90 9.87 3.55
C SER A 90 14.15 8.91 2.39
N ARG A 91 14.21 9.39 1.14
CA ARG A 91 14.54 8.59 -0.04
C ARG A 91 15.93 7.99 0.08
N LYS A 92 16.93 8.77 0.52
CA LYS A 92 18.28 8.23 0.76
C LYS A 92 18.32 7.16 1.83
N TYR A 93 17.59 7.35 2.92
CA TYR A 93 17.47 6.36 3.99
C TYR A 93 16.88 5.05 3.46
N TRP A 94 15.74 5.14 2.77
CA TRP A 94 15.05 3.98 2.22
C TRP A 94 15.85 3.29 1.12
N HIS A 95 16.50 4.06 0.25
CA HIS A 95 17.38 3.51 -0.78
C HIS A 95 18.47 2.64 -0.16
N LYS A 96 19.15 3.16 0.87
CA LYS A 96 20.14 2.38 1.62
C LYS A 96 19.52 1.11 2.22
N LYS A 97 18.36 1.21 2.87
CA LYS A 97 17.69 0.05 3.49
C LYS A 97 17.30 -1.02 2.46
N PHE A 98 16.76 -0.62 1.33
CA PHE A 98 16.36 -1.52 0.26
C PHE A 98 17.57 -2.15 -0.43
N SER A 99 18.66 -1.38 -0.64
CA SER A 99 19.93 -1.91 -1.14
C SER A 99 20.60 -2.87 -0.15
N ASP A 100 20.38 -2.69 1.16
CA ASP A 100 20.84 -3.62 2.21
C ASP A 100 19.95 -4.89 2.31
N GLY A 101 18.92 -5.03 1.46
CA GLY A 101 18.08 -6.22 1.34
C GLY A 101 16.75 -6.16 2.10
N LEU A 102 16.36 -5.01 2.65
CA LEU A 102 15.03 -4.85 3.24
C LEU A 102 13.95 -4.98 2.16
N ALA A 103 13.06 -5.95 2.31
CA ALA A 103 12.01 -6.26 1.32
C ALA A 103 10.69 -5.51 1.55
N TRP A 104 10.49 -4.90 2.72
CA TRP A 104 9.28 -4.16 3.06
C TRP A 104 9.58 -3.07 4.11
N PRO A 105 8.98 -1.88 4.01
CA PRO A 105 9.08 -0.85 5.05
C PRO A 105 8.20 -1.23 6.25
N GLU A 106 8.84 -1.74 7.31
CA GLU A 106 8.26 -2.13 8.62
C GLU A 106 9.12 -1.65 9.80
#